data_AF-H0QIX5-F1
#
_entry.id   AF-H0QIX5-F1
#
_cell.length_a   1.000
_cell.length_b   1.000
_cell.length_c   1.000
_cell.angle_alpha   90.00
_cell.angle_beta   90.00
_cell.angle_gamma   90.00
#
_symmetry.space_group_name_H-M   'P 1'
#
loop_
_entity.id
_entity.type
_entity.pdbx_description
1 polymer ?
#
loop_
_entity_poly.entity_id
_entity_poly.type
_entity_poly.pdbx_seq_one_letter_code
_entity_poly.pdbx_strand_id
1 'polypeptide(L)'
;MGNTPARPGRRNVALIGANFGLALHPVDRNGVHIPGEPASCFASFWVADWSRWGTGTVLMVATLQGWRSYGSNEFFASSLATELTRFFPEATRFPLGAVSHTQDEFDVELDLERGFRATGRRAALEISGVLDRRQFSAPDFQLGPASASMSNVYHPCSGGKLSEFGVEWPGAPTVYPGPRGPSSSAYMAVGESWAL
;
A
#
# COMPACT_ATOMS: atom_id res chain seq x y z
N MET A 1 -20.36 -39.16 -17.56
CA MET A 1 -20.79 -38.03 -16.71
C MET A 1 -19.71 -36.97 -16.78
N GLY A 2 -19.95 -35.90 -17.54
CA GLY A 2 -18.96 -34.83 -17.71
C GLY A 2 -18.94 -33.93 -16.49
N ASN A 3 -17.75 -33.72 -15.91
CA ASN A 3 -17.52 -32.69 -14.90
C ASN A 3 -17.71 -31.32 -15.56
N THR A 4 -18.86 -30.71 -15.37
CA THR A 4 -19.05 -29.29 -15.65
C THR A 4 -18.12 -28.53 -14.69
N PRO A 5 -17.15 -27.74 -15.19
CA PRO A 5 -16.36 -26.88 -14.31
C PRO A 5 -17.32 -25.94 -13.58
N ALA A 6 -17.22 -25.90 -12.25
CA ALA A 6 -18.01 -24.98 -11.44
C ALA A 6 -17.81 -23.57 -12.01
N ARG A 7 -18.92 -22.87 -12.33
CA ARG A 7 -18.84 -21.45 -12.69
C ARG A 7 -18.13 -20.74 -11.53
N PRO A 8 -17.08 -19.95 -11.79
CA PRO A 8 -16.50 -19.12 -10.75
C PRO A 8 -17.64 -18.32 -10.12
N GLY A 9 -17.81 -18.46 -8.81
CA GLY A 9 -18.78 -17.65 -8.07
C GLY A 9 -18.52 -16.19 -8.39
N ARG A 10 -19.57 -15.43 -8.71
CA ARG A 10 -19.43 -14.01 -9.03
C ARG A 10 -18.91 -13.30 -7.78
N ARG A 11 -17.65 -12.85 -7.81
CA ARG A 11 -17.07 -12.00 -6.76
C ARG A 11 -17.76 -10.65 -6.75
N ASN A 12 -17.96 -10.08 -5.56
CA ASN A 12 -18.56 -8.77 -5.40
C ASN A 12 -17.46 -7.72 -5.23
N VAL A 13 -17.62 -6.56 -5.86
CA VAL A 13 -16.70 -5.44 -5.67
C VAL A 13 -16.73 -5.06 -4.18
N ALA A 14 -15.54 -4.94 -3.58
CA ALA A 14 -15.35 -4.61 -2.18
C ALA A 14 -14.72 -3.21 -2.00
N LEU A 15 -13.89 -2.77 -2.94
CA LEU A 15 -13.22 -1.47 -2.92
C LEU A 15 -12.92 -0.97 -4.34
N ILE A 16 -13.04 0.35 -4.53
CA ILE A 16 -12.60 1.13 -5.68
C ILE A 16 -11.87 2.38 -5.14
N GLY A 17 -10.65 2.63 -5.65
CA GLY A 17 -9.87 3.80 -5.24
C GLY A 17 -8.41 3.75 -5.69
N ALA A 18 -7.48 3.99 -4.77
CA ALA A 18 -6.04 3.94 -5.00
C ALA A 18 -5.26 3.52 -3.75
N ASN A 19 -4.09 2.92 -3.96
CA ASN A 19 -3.11 2.61 -2.92
C ASN A 19 -1.72 3.16 -3.26
N PHE A 20 -1.08 3.83 -2.31
CA PHE A 20 0.27 4.36 -2.43
C PHE A 20 1.13 3.72 -1.35
N GLY A 21 2.01 2.80 -1.76
CA GLY A 21 2.81 1.98 -0.85
C GLY A 21 4.27 2.41 -0.82
N LEU A 22 4.88 2.33 0.36
CA LEU A 22 6.29 2.64 0.58
C LEU A 22 6.87 1.73 1.66
N ALA A 23 7.76 0.81 1.29
CA ALA A 23 8.60 0.09 2.23
C ALA A 23 10.00 0.72 2.27
N LEU A 24 10.44 1.14 3.46
CA LEU A 24 11.73 1.78 3.71
C LEU A 24 12.73 0.75 4.22
N HIS A 25 13.83 0.60 3.48
CA HIS A 25 14.95 -0.26 3.83
C HIS A 25 16.07 0.52 4.51
N PRO A 26 16.77 -0.05 5.51
CA PRO A 26 17.88 0.61 6.16
C PRO A 26 18.99 1.02 5.17
N VAL A 27 19.49 2.24 5.34
CA VAL A 27 20.61 2.79 4.57
C VAL A 27 21.72 3.24 5.50
N ASP A 28 22.95 3.25 5.01
CA ASP A 28 24.10 3.81 5.71
C ASP A 28 24.06 5.35 5.74
N ARG A 29 25.06 5.97 6.37
CA ARG A 29 25.19 7.44 6.44
C ARG A 29 25.29 8.16 5.08
N ASN A 30 25.59 7.43 4.01
CA ASN A 30 25.68 7.95 2.65
C ASN A 30 24.40 7.69 1.84
N GLY A 31 23.37 7.09 2.45
CA GLY A 31 22.13 6.72 1.78
C GLY A 31 22.21 5.43 0.96
N VAL A 32 23.24 4.61 1.17
CA VAL A 32 23.40 3.32 0.48
C VAL A 32 22.70 2.22 1.27
N HIS A 33 21.88 1.41 0.60
CA HIS A 33 21.20 0.25 1.20
C HIS A 33 22.17 -0.66 1.94
N ILE A 34 21.81 -1.04 3.17
CA ILE A 34 22.56 -2.03 3.94
C ILE A 34 22.17 -3.42 3.40
N PRO A 35 23.11 -4.19 2.82
CA PRO A 35 22.77 -5.47 2.18
C PRO A 35 22.14 -6.47 3.15
N GLY A 36 21.06 -7.12 2.71
CA GLY A 36 20.36 -8.13 3.50
C GLY A 36 19.44 -7.57 4.59
N GLU A 37 19.46 -6.27 4.85
CA GLU A 37 18.58 -5.66 5.84
C GLU A 37 17.16 -5.48 5.27
N PRO A 38 16.15 -6.12 5.90
CA PRO A 38 14.79 -6.05 5.40
C PRO A 38 14.13 -4.72 5.81
N ALA A 39 13.05 -4.31 5.12
CA ALA A 39 12.37 -3.02 5.34
C ALA A 39 11.98 -2.75 6.80
N SER A 40 12.47 -1.68 7.43
CA SER A 40 12.18 -1.34 8.83
C SER A 40 10.75 -0.83 9.04
N CYS A 41 10.14 -0.30 7.98
CA CYS A 41 8.82 0.31 7.99
C CYS A 41 8.12 0.09 6.65
N PHE A 42 6.80 -0.10 6.68
CA PHE A 42 5.94 -0.05 5.50
C PHE A 42 4.79 0.92 5.72
N ALA A 43 4.58 1.81 4.76
CA ALA A 43 3.46 2.74 4.71
C ALA A 43 2.54 2.38 3.54
N SER A 44 1.24 2.50 3.76
CA SER A 44 0.22 2.24 2.75
C SER A 44 -0.88 3.28 2.86
N PHE A 45 -0.91 4.23 1.94
CA PHE A 45 -1.94 5.27 1.90
C PHE A 45 -3.05 4.87 0.94
N TRP A 46 -4.26 4.80 1.44
CA TRP A 46 -5.45 4.45 0.69
C TRP A 46 -6.31 5.69 0.46
N VAL A 47 -6.81 5.81 -0.76
CA VAL A 47 -7.95 6.65 -1.12
C VAL A 47 -9.04 5.70 -1.56
N ALA A 48 -10.23 5.76 -0.96
CA ALA A 48 -11.38 4.98 -1.38
C ALA A 48 -12.51 5.89 -1.85
N ASP A 49 -12.79 5.85 -3.14
CA ASP A 49 -13.97 6.46 -3.76
C ASP A 49 -15.23 5.70 -3.33
N TRP A 50 -15.12 4.37 -3.24
CA TRP A 50 -16.14 3.48 -2.74
C TRP A 50 -15.54 2.26 -2.07
N SER A 51 -16.04 1.85 -0.90
CA SER A 51 -15.78 0.52 -0.37
C SER A 51 -16.91 0.07 0.55
N ARG A 52 -17.04 -1.24 0.74
CA ARG A 52 -18.00 -1.81 1.71
C ARG A 52 -17.66 -1.48 3.17
N TRP A 53 -16.46 -0.96 3.45
CA TRP A 53 -15.96 -0.64 4.78
C TRP A 53 -15.94 0.87 5.08
N GLY A 54 -16.34 1.69 4.12
CA GLY A 54 -16.29 3.16 4.21
C GLY A 54 -15.51 3.81 3.07
N THR A 55 -15.52 5.14 3.03
CA THR A 55 -14.82 5.94 2.02
C THR A 55 -13.86 6.92 2.69
N GLY A 56 -13.01 7.56 1.88
CA GLY A 56 -12.06 8.57 2.32
C GLY A 56 -10.61 8.08 2.30
N THR A 57 -9.78 8.73 3.11
CA THR A 57 -8.33 8.50 3.13
C THR A 57 -7.85 7.84 4.42
N VAL A 58 -6.92 6.90 4.31
CA VAL A 58 -6.23 6.29 5.45
C VAL A 58 -4.76 6.09 5.12
N LEU A 59 -3.86 6.58 5.96
CA LEU A 59 -2.47 6.14 5.99
C LEU A 59 -2.32 5.03 7.03
N MET A 60 -1.87 3.85 6.61
CA MET A 60 -1.40 2.81 7.52
C MET A 60 0.11 2.81 7.57
N VAL A 61 0.66 2.60 8.76
CA VAL A 61 2.10 2.39 8.97
C VAL A 61 2.31 1.13 9.80
N ALA A 62 3.11 0.21 9.25
CA ALA A 62 3.45 -1.06 9.84
C ALA A 62 4.95 -1.09 10.19
N THR A 63 5.24 -1.53 11.41
CA THR A 63 6.59 -1.68 11.97
C THR A 63 6.66 -2.97 12.78
N LEU A 64 7.86 -3.35 13.24
CA LEU A 64 8.00 -4.52 14.12
C LEU A 64 7.29 -4.33 15.48
N GLN A 65 7.04 -3.07 15.88
CA GLN A 65 6.31 -2.71 17.08
C GLN A 65 4.78 -2.78 16.90
N GLY A 66 4.31 -3.01 15.67
CA GLY A 66 2.89 -3.10 15.35
C GLY A 66 2.45 -2.09 14.31
N TRP A 67 1.13 -2.01 14.18
CA TRP A 67 0.44 -1.24 13.15
C TRP A 67 -0.25 -0.03 13.75
N ARG A 68 -0.20 1.07 13.02
CA ARG A 68 -0.91 2.30 13.34
C ARG A 68 -1.54 2.90 12.08
N SER A 69 -2.57 3.70 12.27
CA SER A 69 -3.30 4.33 11.19
C SER A 69 -3.62 5.78 11.48
N TYR A 70 -3.70 6.57 10.42
CA TYR A 70 -4.07 7.98 10.43
C TYR A 70 -5.17 8.20 9.40
N GLY A 71 -6.24 8.90 9.77
CA GLY A 71 -7.35 9.19 8.86
C GLY A 71 -8.62 9.53 9.61
N SER A 72 -9.74 9.65 8.91
CA SER A 72 -11.02 10.05 9.51
C SER A 72 -11.88 8.89 10.00
N ASN A 73 -11.55 7.64 9.64
CA ASN A 73 -12.39 6.47 9.88
C ASN A 73 -11.58 5.26 10.38
N GLU A 74 -11.65 4.99 11.69
CA GLU A 74 -10.99 3.87 12.35
C GLU A 74 -11.46 2.51 11.83
N PHE A 75 -12.77 2.34 11.61
CA PHE A 75 -13.33 1.08 11.14
C PHE A 75 -12.83 0.74 9.74
N PHE A 76 -12.77 1.74 8.86
CA PHE A 76 -12.22 1.60 7.51
C PHE A 76 -10.73 1.23 7.57
N ALA A 77 -9.94 1.92 8.40
CA ALA A 77 -8.52 1.63 8.56
C ALA A 77 -8.26 0.20 9.09
N SER A 78 -8.99 -0.21 10.12
CA SER A 78 -8.90 -1.55 10.69
C SER A 78 -9.27 -2.62 9.65
N SER A 79 -10.36 -2.41 8.90
CA SER A 79 -10.79 -3.32 7.83
C SER A 79 -9.73 -3.44 6.72
N LEU A 80 -9.15 -2.33 6.27
CA LEU A 80 -8.09 -2.37 5.26
C LEU A 80 -6.85 -3.13 5.74
N ALA A 81 -6.47 -2.95 7.01
CA ALA A 81 -5.33 -3.65 7.60
C ALA A 81 -5.58 -5.16 7.65
N THR A 82 -6.76 -5.59 8.13
CA THR A 82 -7.08 -7.01 8.34
C THR A 82 -7.43 -7.76 7.07
N GLU A 83 -8.14 -7.11 6.15
CA GLU A 83 -8.72 -7.78 4.97
C GLU A 83 -7.78 -7.76 3.77
N LEU A 84 -6.97 -6.70 3.61
CA LEU A 84 -6.15 -6.49 2.40
C LEU A 84 -4.65 -6.34 2.71
N THR A 85 -4.30 -5.26 3.41
CA THR A 85 -2.93 -4.71 3.43
C THR A 85 -1.93 -5.64 4.07
N ARG A 86 -2.31 -6.38 5.13
CA ARG A 86 -1.43 -7.37 5.80
C ARG A 86 -0.91 -8.47 4.88
N PHE A 87 -1.59 -8.71 3.76
CA PHE A 87 -1.25 -9.78 2.82
C PHE A 87 -0.33 -9.29 1.70
N PHE A 88 -0.02 -8.00 1.65
CA PHE A 88 0.94 -7.47 0.69
C PHE A 88 2.34 -7.96 1.03
N PRO A 89 3.17 -8.36 0.03
CA PRO A 89 4.53 -8.81 0.26
C PRO A 89 5.34 -7.87 1.18
N GLU A 90 5.21 -6.57 0.96
CA GLU A 90 5.86 -5.50 1.72
C GLU A 90 5.43 -5.45 3.19
N ALA A 91 4.20 -5.88 3.49
CA ALA A 91 3.61 -5.83 4.83
C ALA A 91 3.76 -7.13 5.62
N THR A 92 3.91 -8.28 4.94
CA THR A 92 3.83 -9.62 5.55
C THR A 92 4.76 -9.85 6.75
N ARG A 93 5.89 -9.14 6.79
CA ARG A 93 6.88 -9.28 7.87
C ARG A 93 6.47 -8.61 9.20
N PHE A 94 5.49 -7.71 9.17
CA PHE A 94 5.13 -6.91 10.33
C PHE A 94 3.97 -7.56 11.10
N PRO A 95 4.11 -7.77 12.42
CA PRO A 95 3.08 -8.44 13.20
C PRO A 95 1.81 -7.59 13.24
N LEU A 96 0.71 -8.14 12.72
CA LEU A 96 -0.60 -7.52 12.86
C LEU A 96 -1.15 -7.84 14.26
N GLY A 97 -1.06 -6.86 15.15
CA GLY A 97 -1.79 -6.81 16.42
C GLY A 97 -3.01 -5.88 16.33
N ALA A 98 -3.37 -5.25 17.44
CA ALA A 98 -4.31 -4.14 17.42
C ALA A 98 -3.74 -2.97 16.60
N VAL A 99 -4.56 -2.38 15.73
CA VAL A 99 -4.19 -1.18 14.97
C VAL A 99 -4.54 0.03 15.82
N SER A 100 -3.54 0.79 16.25
CA SER A 100 -3.79 2.08 16.90
C SER A 100 -4.27 3.10 15.85
N HIS A 101 -5.34 3.83 16.16
CA HIS A 101 -5.90 4.82 15.24
C HIS A 101 -5.73 6.23 15.76
N THR A 102 -5.35 7.12 14.85
CA THR A 102 -5.11 8.53 15.13
C THR A 102 -5.91 9.36 14.14
N GLN A 103 -6.86 10.15 14.62
CA GLN A 103 -7.65 11.00 13.73
C GLN A 103 -6.76 12.05 13.03
N ASP A 104 -6.81 12.07 11.70
CA ASP A 104 -6.11 13.05 10.86
C ASP A 104 -6.88 13.29 9.55
N GLU A 105 -6.64 14.45 8.93
CA GLU A 105 -7.18 14.82 7.62
C GLU A 105 -6.00 15.13 6.71
N PHE A 106 -6.04 14.60 5.48
CA PHE A 106 -4.94 14.72 4.54
C PHE A 106 -5.33 15.61 3.37
N ASP A 107 -4.43 16.54 3.03
CA ASP A 107 -4.39 17.14 1.70
C ASP A 107 -3.62 16.20 0.76
N VAL A 108 -4.19 15.93 -0.41
CA VAL A 108 -3.69 14.90 -1.34
C VAL A 108 -3.42 15.50 -2.71
N GLU A 109 -2.16 15.41 -3.13
CA GLU A 109 -1.69 15.79 -4.44
C GLU A 109 -1.24 14.53 -5.21
N LEU A 110 -1.79 14.33 -6.40
CA LEU A 110 -1.44 13.22 -7.28
C LEU A 110 -1.11 13.74 -8.67
N ASP A 111 0.10 13.42 -9.13
CA ASP A 111 0.57 13.66 -10.49
C ASP A 111 1.20 12.36 -10.99
N LEU A 112 0.56 11.69 -11.95
CA LEU A 112 1.03 10.41 -12.48
C LEU A 112 2.37 10.50 -13.23
N GLU A 113 2.85 11.71 -13.51
CA GLU A 113 4.18 11.97 -14.05
C GLU A 113 5.22 12.15 -12.95
N ARG A 114 4.87 12.88 -11.89
CA ARG A 114 5.83 13.32 -10.86
C ARG A 114 5.83 12.47 -9.59
N GLY A 115 4.66 12.02 -9.16
CA GLY A 115 4.49 11.24 -7.93
C GLY A 115 3.22 11.60 -7.15
N PHE A 116 3.28 11.32 -5.85
CA PHE A 116 2.18 11.45 -4.92
C PHE A 116 2.66 12.13 -3.63
N ARG A 117 1.82 13.00 -3.07
CA ARG A 117 2.03 13.59 -1.75
C ARG A 117 0.71 13.59 -0.99
N ALA A 118 0.73 13.08 0.23
CA ALA A 118 -0.34 13.26 1.21
C ALA A 118 0.23 13.89 2.47
N THR A 119 -0.37 15.02 2.89
CA THR A 119 0.08 15.78 4.05
C THR A 119 -1.06 15.94 5.04
N GLY A 120 -0.91 15.33 6.22
CA GLY A 120 -1.79 15.52 7.36
C GLY A 120 -1.13 16.33 8.46
N ARG A 121 -1.83 16.54 9.58
CA ARG A 121 -1.27 17.26 10.73
C ARG A 121 -0.27 16.41 11.52
N ARG A 122 -0.46 15.09 11.49
CA ARG A 122 0.30 14.14 12.31
C ARG A 122 1.18 13.23 11.47
N ALA A 123 0.89 13.05 10.19
CA ALA A 123 1.71 12.24 9.31
C ALA A 123 1.74 12.81 7.89
N ALA A 124 2.79 12.47 7.14
CA ALA A 124 2.88 12.77 5.71
C ALA A 124 3.58 11.63 4.97
N LEU A 125 3.13 11.36 3.75
CA LEU A 125 3.70 10.39 2.83
C LEU A 125 3.99 11.08 1.50
N GLU A 126 5.20 10.89 0.98
CA GLU A 126 5.60 11.32 -0.36
C GLU A 126 6.17 10.13 -1.13
N ILE A 127 5.81 10.00 -2.40
CA ILE A 127 6.35 9.02 -3.34
C ILE A 127 6.71 9.76 -4.62
N SER A 128 7.89 9.51 -5.17
CA SER A 128 8.40 10.26 -6.33
C SER A 128 9.31 9.43 -7.22
N GLY A 129 9.63 9.95 -8.40
CA GLY A 129 10.52 9.30 -9.36
C GLY A 129 9.84 8.12 -10.04
N VAL A 130 8.73 8.37 -10.73
CA VAL A 130 7.96 7.35 -11.45
C VAL A 130 8.81 6.68 -12.52
N LEU A 131 8.93 5.35 -12.45
CA LEU A 131 9.79 4.53 -13.30
C LEU A 131 9.05 3.91 -14.49
N ASP A 132 7.76 3.60 -14.33
CA ASP A 132 6.95 2.92 -15.33
C ASP A 132 5.45 3.17 -15.11
N ARG A 133 4.61 2.84 -16.09
CA ARG A 133 3.14 2.97 -16.07
C ARG A 133 2.53 1.77 -16.76
N ARG A 134 1.91 0.87 -16.00
CA ARG A 134 1.37 -0.36 -16.58
C ARG A 134 0.10 -0.83 -15.91
N GLN A 135 -0.78 -1.43 -16.72
CA GLN A 135 -1.94 -2.14 -16.19
C GLN A 135 -1.47 -3.36 -15.40
N PHE A 136 -2.04 -3.53 -14.22
CA PHE A 136 -1.87 -4.71 -13.40
C PHE A 136 -3.22 -5.39 -13.17
N SER A 137 -3.23 -6.72 -13.26
CA SER A 137 -4.38 -7.54 -12.92
C SER A 137 -3.89 -8.83 -12.28
N ALA A 138 -4.46 -9.15 -11.13
CA ALA A 138 -4.27 -10.38 -10.40
C ALA A 138 -5.65 -10.97 -10.11
N PRO A 139 -6.16 -11.89 -10.96
CA PRO A 139 -7.49 -12.46 -10.78
C PRO A 139 -7.57 -13.35 -9.54
N ASP A 140 -6.46 -13.87 -9.01
CA ASP A 140 -6.43 -14.75 -7.83
C ASP A 140 -5.38 -14.30 -6.82
N PHE A 141 -5.40 -13.01 -6.48
CA PHE A 141 -4.57 -12.44 -5.43
C PHE A 141 -4.87 -13.12 -4.09
N GLN A 142 -3.86 -13.63 -3.41
CA GLN A 142 -4.03 -14.38 -2.16
C GLN A 142 -4.19 -13.44 -0.97
N LEU A 143 -5.28 -13.60 -0.22
CA LEU A 143 -5.58 -12.91 1.04
C LEU A 143 -5.61 -13.93 2.18
N GLY A 144 -4.46 -14.58 2.42
CA GLY A 144 -4.35 -15.70 3.33
C GLY A 144 -5.09 -16.94 2.80
N PRO A 145 -6.10 -17.49 3.51
CA PRO A 145 -6.88 -18.63 3.01
C PRO A 145 -7.91 -18.24 1.93
N ALA A 146 -8.17 -16.94 1.73
CA ALA A 146 -9.10 -16.44 0.72
C ALA A 146 -8.35 -15.96 -0.54
N SER A 147 -9.09 -15.76 -1.63
CA SER A 147 -8.59 -15.14 -2.86
C SER A 147 -9.47 -13.98 -3.29
N ALA A 148 -8.87 -12.98 -3.92
CA ALA A 148 -9.53 -11.82 -4.48
C ALA A 148 -9.09 -11.59 -5.92
N SER A 149 -9.93 -10.88 -6.67
CA SER A 149 -9.49 -10.24 -7.91
C SER A 149 -9.06 -8.82 -7.59
N MET A 150 -7.84 -8.45 -8.00
CA MET A 150 -7.31 -7.09 -7.91
C MET A 150 -6.93 -6.58 -9.30
N SER A 151 -7.23 -5.32 -9.60
CA SER A 151 -6.66 -4.63 -10.76
C SER A 151 -6.40 -3.17 -10.48
N ASN A 152 -5.37 -2.59 -11.11
CA ASN A 152 -5.00 -1.19 -10.99
C ASN A 152 -4.11 -0.75 -12.17
N VAL A 153 -3.76 0.54 -12.20
CA VAL A 153 -2.63 1.05 -12.98
C VAL A 153 -1.45 1.26 -12.02
N TYR A 154 -0.43 0.43 -12.18
CA TYR A 154 0.73 0.36 -11.31
C TYR A 154 1.87 1.25 -11.81
N HIS A 155 2.42 2.05 -10.89
CA HIS A 155 3.50 3.00 -11.10
C HIS A 155 4.61 2.75 -10.07
N PRO A 156 5.64 1.93 -10.38
CA PRO A 156 6.78 1.80 -9.49
C PRO A 156 7.57 3.12 -9.45
N CYS A 157 8.10 3.47 -8.29
CA CYS A 157 8.73 4.76 -8.03
C CYS A 157 10.12 4.56 -7.39
N SER A 158 11.10 5.41 -7.70
CA SER A 158 12.46 5.29 -7.15
C SER A 158 12.66 5.96 -5.80
N GLY A 159 11.73 6.82 -5.37
CA GLY A 159 11.85 7.63 -4.17
C GLY A 159 10.58 7.61 -3.33
N GLY A 160 10.76 7.82 -2.03
CA GLY A 160 9.64 8.02 -1.12
C GLY A 160 10.11 8.37 0.29
N LYS A 161 9.25 9.07 1.02
CA LYS A 161 9.48 9.54 2.38
C LYS A 161 8.22 9.37 3.21
N LEU A 162 8.40 8.96 4.45
CA LEU A 162 7.34 8.92 5.46
C LEU A 162 7.77 9.78 6.64
N SER A 163 6.86 10.59 7.16
CA SER A 163 7.06 11.28 8.44
C SER A 163 5.85 11.17 9.33
N GLU A 164 6.10 11.13 10.64
CA GLU A 164 5.07 11.14 11.68
C GLU A 164 5.48 12.05 12.82
N PHE A 165 4.56 12.87 13.27
CA PHE A 165 4.77 13.89 14.30
C PHE A 165 6.00 14.76 14.01
N GLY A 166 6.24 15.05 12.74
CA GLY A 166 7.38 15.83 12.25
C GLY A 166 8.72 15.08 12.16
N VAL A 167 8.76 13.78 12.46
CA VAL A 167 9.97 12.95 12.39
C VAL A 167 9.94 12.09 11.14
N GLU A 168 10.95 12.25 10.28
CA GLU A 168 11.12 11.41 9.08
C GLU A 168 11.60 10.00 9.48
N TRP A 169 10.98 8.98 8.89
CA TRP A 169 11.41 7.60 9.05
C TRP A 169 12.70 7.36 8.27
N PRO A 170 13.72 6.71 8.88
CA PRO A 170 14.96 6.43 8.19
C PRO A 170 14.80 5.33 7.14
N GLY A 171 15.53 5.46 6.04
CA GLY A 171 15.62 4.45 4.99
C GLY A 171 15.34 5.00 3.61
N ALA A 172 15.35 4.10 2.63
CA ALA A 172 14.99 4.40 1.25
C ALA A 172 14.19 3.24 0.65
N PRO A 173 13.40 3.48 -0.41
CA PRO A 173 12.84 2.38 -1.19
C PRO A 173 13.93 1.64 -1.98
N THR A 174 13.64 0.39 -2.34
CA THR A 174 14.50 -0.45 -3.16
C THR A 174 13.86 -0.63 -4.53
N VAL A 175 14.61 -0.31 -5.58
CA VAL A 175 14.24 -0.62 -6.97
C VAL A 175 14.89 -1.95 -7.36
N TYR A 176 14.11 -2.83 -7.98
CA TYR A 176 14.58 -4.13 -8.42
C TYR A 176 14.06 -4.46 -9.82
N PRO A 177 14.84 -5.23 -10.62
CA PRO A 177 14.39 -5.66 -11.93
C PRO A 177 13.22 -6.64 -11.79
N GLY A 178 12.18 -6.42 -12.59
CA GLY A 178 11.05 -7.33 -12.72
C GLY A 178 10.92 -7.86 -14.15
N PRO A 179 10.19 -8.97 -14.35
CA PRO A 179 10.00 -9.57 -15.67
C PRO A 179 9.21 -8.67 -16.65
N ARG A 180 8.55 -7.63 -16.14
CA ARG A 180 7.75 -6.66 -16.91
C ARG A 180 8.33 -5.25 -16.90
N GLY A 181 9.60 -5.10 -16.51
CA GLY A 181 10.25 -3.80 -16.29
C GLY A 181 10.58 -3.58 -14.82
N PRO A 182 11.03 -2.36 -14.43
CA PRO A 182 11.38 -2.07 -13.06
C PRO A 182 10.19 -2.28 -12.12
N SER A 183 10.50 -2.66 -10.90
CA SER A 183 9.57 -2.73 -9.77
C SER A 183 10.24 -2.06 -8.57
N SER A 184 9.45 -1.69 -7.58
CA SER A 184 9.97 -0.95 -6.43
C SER A 184 9.15 -1.21 -5.18
N SER A 185 9.79 -1.08 -4.02
CA SER A 185 9.10 -1.02 -2.73
C SER A 185 8.40 0.32 -2.49
N ALA A 186 8.55 1.30 -3.38
CA ALA A 186 7.70 2.48 -3.48
C ALA A 186 6.84 2.41 -4.74
N TYR A 187 5.52 2.60 -4.62
CA TYR A 187 4.62 2.50 -5.75
C TYR A 187 3.35 3.33 -5.60
N MET A 188 2.73 3.65 -6.73
CA MET A 188 1.38 4.17 -6.83
C MET A 188 0.51 3.20 -7.63
N ALA A 189 -0.57 2.73 -7.02
CA ALA A 189 -1.57 1.88 -7.65
C ALA A 189 -2.88 2.67 -7.73
N VAL A 190 -3.17 3.22 -8.90
CA VAL A 190 -4.34 4.10 -9.12
C VAL A 190 -5.43 3.37 -9.89
N GLY A 191 -6.70 3.77 -9.67
CA GLY A 191 -7.84 3.02 -10.23
C GLY A 191 -7.88 1.59 -9.69
N GLU A 192 -7.45 1.41 -8.45
CA GLU A 192 -7.39 0.14 -7.78
C GLU A 192 -8.78 -0.38 -7.43
N SER A 193 -9.05 -1.61 -7.84
CA SER A 193 -10.31 -2.29 -7.60
C SER A 193 -10.08 -3.66 -7.00
N TRP A 194 -10.91 -3.99 -6.02
CA TRP A 194 -10.91 -5.29 -5.33
C TRP A 194 -12.28 -5.93 -5.45
N ALA A 195 -12.31 -7.21 -5.78
CA ALA A 195 -13.50 -8.05 -5.70
C ALA A 195 -13.22 -9.31 -4.89
N LEU A 196 -14.07 -9.56 -3.89
CA LEU A 196 -13.99 -10.66 -2.92
C LEU A 196 -15.05 -11.73 -3.22
#